data_AF-A0A7C3LR39-F1
#
_entry.id   AF-A0A7C3LR39-F1
#
_cell.length_a   1.000
_cell.length_b   1.000
_cell.length_c   1.000
_cell.angle_alpha   90.00
_cell.angle_beta   90.00
_cell.angle_gamma   90.00
#
_symmetry.space_group_name_H-M   'P 1'
#
loop_
_entity.id
_entity.type
_entity.pdbx_description
1 polymer ?
#
loop_
_entity_poly.entity_id
_entity_poly.type
_entity_poly.pdbx_seq_one_letter_code
_entity_poly.pdbx_strand_id
1 'polypeptide(L)'
;MTKRMHKMRFAVTSLKLVLFLSTGILLNWGQGASMASSRTGTFPVSIDQVFQSNDSYPIEWWYVTGRLKIQGHRRRDGFEGTFFRFLTSYRHPSGLPRSPWEPGEIFSFHGAYSQIDAGSFHSTEYLARSFRKAVWLRHDPLDIRVGSARLRVHQVPGNPDSFDLELVEQVKDRLLELTLRGSGPPLMEGPGGKLVTGRGENDWAWYLSYPDLSVSGREGR
;
A
#
# COMPACT_ATOMS: atom_id res chain seq x y z
N MET A 1 31.77 -3.89 -8.55
CA MET A 1 30.74 -3.41 -9.50
C MET A 1 30.03 -2.22 -8.87
N THR A 2 30.25 -1.02 -9.40
CA THR A 2 29.58 0.21 -8.96
C THR A 2 28.19 0.29 -9.59
N LYS A 3 27.12 0.20 -8.78
CA LYS A 3 25.73 0.40 -9.24
C LYS A 3 25.58 1.81 -9.81
N ARG A 4 25.06 1.92 -11.04
CA ARG A 4 24.77 3.22 -11.68
C ARG A 4 23.38 3.67 -11.22
N MET A 5 23.30 4.81 -10.54
CA MET A 5 22.04 5.38 -10.05
C MET A 5 21.75 6.69 -10.80
N HIS A 6 20.53 6.86 -11.33
CA HIS A 6 20.12 8.08 -12.03
C HIS A 6 19.16 8.91 -11.17
N LYS A 7 19.45 10.21 -10.98
CA LYS A 7 18.54 11.16 -10.30
C LYS A 7 17.47 11.67 -11.27
N MET A 8 16.21 11.68 -10.86
CA MET A 8 15.07 12.17 -11.66
C MET A 8 14.38 13.38 -11.01
N ARG A 9 13.89 14.32 -11.83
CA ARG A 9 13.06 15.48 -11.42
C ARG A 9 12.10 15.89 -12.56
N PHE A 10 10.83 15.51 -12.50
CA PHE A 10 9.81 15.91 -13.48
C PHE A 10 8.40 15.97 -12.85
N ALA A 11 7.54 16.86 -13.34
CA ALA A 11 6.11 16.88 -12.97
C ALA A 11 5.31 15.79 -13.72
N VAL A 12 4.22 15.33 -13.10
CA VAL A 12 3.37 14.22 -13.60
C VAL A 12 1.88 14.46 -13.29
N THR A 13 1.21 15.25 -14.14
CA THR A 13 -0.25 15.20 -14.35
C THR A 13 -0.72 13.74 -14.57
N SER A 14 -1.94 13.38 -14.16
CA SER A 14 -2.57 12.06 -14.30
C SER A 14 -1.92 10.89 -13.50
N LEU A 15 -2.03 10.93 -12.17
CA LEU A 15 -1.74 9.85 -11.21
C LEU A 15 -2.96 9.51 -10.31
N LYS A 16 -2.94 8.38 -9.59
CA LYS A 16 -3.99 7.90 -8.66
C LYS A 16 -3.37 7.00 -7.57
N LEU A 17 -3.30 7.46 -6.32
CA LEU A 17 -3.16 6.59 -5.14
C LEU A 17 -4.53 5.99 -4.85
N VAL A 18 -4.59 4.72 -4.50
CA VAL A 18 -5.83 4.00 -4.20
C VAL A 18 -5.66 3.31 -2.84
N LEU A 19 -6.57 3.57 -1.91
CA LEU A 19 -6.62 2.94 -0.60
C LEU A 19 -7.90 2.10 -0.55
N PHE A 20 -7.79 0.78 -0.39
CA PHE A 20 -8.95 -0.11 -0.56
C PHE A 20 -9.12 -1.06 0.63
N LEU A 21 -9.76 -0.56 1.69
CA LEU A 21 -10.07 -1.34 2.90
C LEU A 21 -11.29 -2.24 2.68
N SER A 22 -11.12 -3.41 2.05
CA SER A 22 -12.26 -4.33 1.83
C SER A 22 -12.53 -5.25 3.03
N THR A 23 -13.78 -5.46 3.39
CA THR A 23 -14.18 -6.70 4.09
C THR A 23 -14.55 -7.74 3.03
N GLY A 24 -13.68 -8.75 2.86
CA GLY A 24 -13.99 -10.01 2.21
C GLY A 24 -14.17 -9.99 0.69
N ILE A 25 -13.08 -10.28 -0.06
CA ILE A 25 -13.23 -10.88 -1.39
C ILE A 25 -13.47 -12.37 -1.17
N LEU A 26 -14.70 -12.84 -1.44
CA LEU A 26 -14.99 -14.26 -1.55
C LEU A 26 -14.30 -14.81 -2.81
N LEU A 27 -13.04 -15.23 -2.68
CA LEU A 27 -12.55 -16.37 -3.45
C LEU A 27 -13.16 -17.60 -2.78
N ASN A 28 -14.23 -18.11 -3.40
CA ASN A 28 -14.99 -19.26 -2.94
C ASN A 28 -14.08 -20.50 -2.79
N TRP A 29 -13.57 -20.72 -1.58
CA TRP A 29 -13.12 -22.01 -1.07
C TRP A 29 -13.99 -22.30 0.16
N GLY A 30 -14.56 -23.49 0.20
CA GLY A 30 -15.72 -23.84 1.02
C GLY A 30 -15.68 -23.41 2.49
N GLN A 31 -16.87 -23.07 3.00
CA GLN A 31 -17.26 -22.95 4.41
C GLN A 31 -16.14 -22.59 5.40
N GLY A 32 -15.94 -21.30 5.64
CA GLY A 32 -15.05 -20.84 6.70
C GLY A 32 -15.20 -19.36 7.04
N ALA A 33 -15.97 -19.08 8.08
CA ALA A 33 -16.01 -17.84 8.88
C ALA A 33 -16.21 -16.50 8.11
N SER A 34 -17.47 -16.05 8.10
CA SER A 34 -17.81 -14.62 8.02
C SER A 34 -16.99 -13.83 9.06
N MET A 35 -16.02 -13.05 8.61
CA MET A 35 -15.44 -11.97 9.42
C MET A 35 -16.33 -10.73 9.29
N ALA A 36 -17.55 -10.83 9.81
CA ALA A 36 -18.39 -9.67 10.03
C ALA A 36 -17.83 -8.87 11.22
N SER A 37 -16.97 -7.90 10.94
CA SER A 37 -16.63 -6.85 11.89
C SER A 37 -17.74 -5.81 11.84
N SER A 38 -18.60 -5.77 12.85
CA SER A 38 -19.53 -4.66 13.05
C SER A 38 -18.71 -3.40 13.33
N ARG A 39 -18.53 -2.49 12.36
CA ARG A 39 -17.63 -1.35 12.54
C ARG A 39 -18.27 0.03 12.36
N THR A 40 -18.74 0.56 13.48
CA THR A 40 -18.77 1.98 13.81
C THR A 40 -17.34 2.55 13.81
N GLY A 41 -16.88 2.99 12.64
CA GLY A 41 -15.69 3.83 12.50
C GLY A 41 -16.13 5.22 12.04
N THR A 42 -15.61 6.28 12.66
CA THR A 42 -15.74 7.63 12.10
C THR A 42 -14.84 7.75 10.89
N PHE A 43 -15.37 8.35 9.82
CA PHE A 43 -14.62 8.62 8.59
C PHE A 43 -13.33 9.41 8.89
N PRO A 44 -12.16 9.05 8.32
CA PRO A 44 -10.92 9.81 8.50
C PRO A 44 -11.06 11.17 7.81
N VAL A 45 -10.97 12.25 8.58
CA VAL A 45 -11.18 13.63 8.10
C VAL A 45 -9.88 14.43 7.92
N SER A 46 -8.73 13.91 8.36
CA SER A 46 -7.41 14.54 8.20
C SER A 46 -6.40 13.63 7.51
N ILE A 47 -5.38 14.24 6.89
CA ILE A 47 -4.26 13.52 6.24
C ILE A 47 -3.62 12.51 7.19
N ASP A 48 -3.41 12.89 8.46
CA ASP A 48 -2.88 12.00 9.49
C ASP A 48 -3.75 10.74 9.65
N GLN A 49 -5.08 10.91 9.76
CA GLN A 49 -6.00 9.78 9.94
C GLN A 49 -6.08 8.88 8.69
N VAL A 50 -5.92 9.44 7.49
CA VAL A 50 -5.91 8.65 6.24
C VAL A 50 -4.71 7.71 6.19
N PHE A 51 -3.58 8.15 6.73
CA PHE A 51 -2.33 7.41 6.74
C PHE A 51 -2.09 6.63 8.05
N GLN A 52 -3.13 6.42 8.86
CA GLN A 52 -3.05 5.53 10.01
C GLN A 52 -3.48 4.11 9.64
N SER A 53 -2.62 3.12 9.92
CA SER A 53 -3.05 1.71 9.90
C SER A 53 -3.87 1.40 11.14
N ASN A 54 -4.97 0.66 11.00
CA ASN A 54 -5.89 0.40 12.10
C ASN A 54 -6.25 -1.10 12.19
N ASP A 55 -5.86 -1.71 13.31
CA ASP A 55 -5.90 -3.16 13.53
C ASP A 55 -7.29 -3.79 13.50
N SER A 56 -8.36 -3.03 13.76
CA SER A 56 -9.72 -3.59 13.68
C SER A 56 -10.35 -3.49 12.28
N TYR A 57 -9.58 -3.10 11.27
CA TYR A 57 -9.90 -3.41 9.88
C TYR A 57 -9.36 -4.81 9.54
N PRO A 58 -10.21 -5.70 9.00
CA PRO A 58 -9.77 -7.05 8.64
C PRO A 58 -8.91 -7.08 7.38
N ILE A 59 -9.02 -6.08 6.51
CA ILE A 59 -8.12 -5.88 5.38
C ILE A 59 -7.78 -4.39 5.27
N GLU A 60 -6.50 -4.12 5.07
CA GLU A 60 -5.98 -2.83 4.66
C GLU A 60 -5.09 -3.03 3.44
N TRP A 61 -5.17 -2.16 2.43
CA TRP A 61 -4.11 -2.13 1.43
C TRP A 61 -3.80 -0.75 0.87
N TRP A 62 -2.51 -0.53 0.67
CA TRP A 62 -1.90 0.69 0.18
C TRP A 62 -1.40 0.45 -1.24
N TYR A 63 -2.05 1.06 -2.23
CA TYR A 63 -1.77 0.83 -3.64
C TYR A 63 -1.22 2.10 -4.30
N VAL A 64 0.07 2.06 -4.64
CA VAL A 64 0.80 3.15 -5.29
C VAL A 64 1.05 2.78 -6.75
N THR A 65 0.60 3.62 -7.68
CA THR A 65 0.88 3.44 -9.11
C THR A 65 1.34 4.74 -9.74
N GLY A 66 2.13 4.63 -10.81
CA GLY A 66 2.50 5.81 -11.56
C GLY A 66 3.32 5.55 -12.81
N ARG A 67 3.72 6.66 -13.43
CA ARG A 67 4.51 6.68 -14.66
C ARG A 67 5.78 7.52 -14.48
N LEU A 68 6.93 6.91 -14.71
CA LEU A 68 8.25 7.50 -14.51
C LEU A 68 8.82 8.00 -15.84
N LYS A 69 9.21 9.28 -15.89
CA LYS A 69 10.01 9.81 -16.99
C LYS A 69 11.49 9.61 -16.68
N ILE A 70 12.09 8.60 -17.30
CA ILE A 70 13.49 8.25 -17.08
C ILE A 70 14.36 8.97 -18.10
N GLN A 71 15.51 9.48 -17.67
CA GLN A 71 16.44 10.16 -18.56
C GLN A 71 16.94 9.19 -19.64
N GLY A 72 16.85 9.60 -20.90
CA GLY A 72 17.26 8.78 -22.05
C GLY A 72 16.18 7.80 -22.53
N HIS A 73 15.08 7.62 -21.80
CA HIS A 73 13.92 6.89 -22.31
C HIS A 73 13.04 7.84 -23.12
N ARG A 74 12.45 7.33 -24.21
CA ARG A 74 11.54 8.10 -25.08
C ARG A 74 10.13 8.09 -24.50
N ARG A 75 9.69 6.97 -23.94
CA ARG A 75 8.40 6.80 -23.29
C ARG A 75 8.57 6.71 -21.77
N ARG A 76 7.48 6.96 -21.05
CA ARG A 76 7.46 6.84 -19.59
C ARG A 76 7.33 5.37 -19.22
N ASP A 77 8.17 4.90 -18.32
CA ASP A 77 8.04 3.56 -17.72
C ASP A 77 6.90 3.56 -16.69
N GLY A 78 6.27 2.41 -16.49
CA GLY A 78 5.23 2.22 -15.47
C GLY A 78 5.80 1.57 -14.22
N PHE A 79 5.27 1.93 -13.05
CA PHE A 79 5.53 1.21 -11.81
C PHE A 79 4.26 1.06 -11.00
N GLU A 80 4.28 0.07 -10.12
CA GLU A 80 3.23 -0.23 -9.18
C GLU A 80 3.83 -0.89 -7.95
N GLY A 81 3.31 -0.55 -6.77
CA GLY A 81 3.62 -1.23 -5.52
C GLY A 81 2.38 -1.27 -4.62
N THR A 82 1.98 -2.47 -4.22
CA THR A 82 0.85 -2.71 -3.33
C THR A 82 1.30 -3.42 -2.06
N PHE A 83 0.92 -2.89 -0.90
CA PHE A 83 1.08 -3.54 0.39
C PHE A 83 -0.29 -3.94 0.92
N PHE A 84 -0.45 -5.18 1.38
CA PHE A 84 -1.67 -5.64 2.02
C PHE A 84 -1.40 -6.08 3.47
N ARG A 85 -2.38 -5.84 4.34
CA ARG A 85 -2.50 -6.45 5.68
C ARG A 85 -3.86 -7.14 5.75
N PHE A 86 -3.86 -8.41 6.15
CA PHE A 86 -5.07 -9.19 6.35
C PHE A 86 -5.06 -9.79 7.76
N LEU A 87 -6.16 -9.63 8.49
CA LEU A 87 -6.45 -10.50 9.63
C LEU A 87 -6.84 -11.88 9.12
N THR A 88 -6.47 -12.93 9.85
CA THR A 88 -6.94 -14.29 9.56
C THR A 88 -8.04 -14.70 10.53
N SER A 89 -8.72 -15.81 10.19
CA SER A 89 -9.68 -16.45 11.09
C SER A 89 -9.01 -17.21 12.25
N TYR A 90 -7.68 -17.15 12.38
CA TYR A 90 -6.95 -17.84 13.44
C TYR A 90 -7.47 -17.41 14.81
N ARG A 91 -7.68 -18.41 15.67
CA ARG A 91 -8.05 -18.23 17.08
C ARG A 91 -7.01 -18.96 17.91
N HIS A 92 -6.34 -18.20 18.78
CA HIS A 92 -5.38 -18.76 19.72
C HIS A 92 -6.07 -19.81 20.63
N PRO A 93 -5.60 -21.06 20.69
CA PRO A 93 -6.19 -22.09 21.54
C PRO A 93 -6.07 -21.74 23.02
N SER A 94 -7.13 -21.94 23.79
CA SER A 94 -7.11 -21.72 25.23
C SER A 94 -6.11 -22.65 25.93
N GLY A 95 -5.40 -22.12 26.93
CA GLY A 95 -4.49 -22.91 27.78
C GLY A 95 -3.13 -23.23 27.15
N LEU A 96 -2.83 -22.76 25.94
CA LEU A 96 -1.51 -22.87 25.33
C LEU A 96 -0.73 -21.55 25.41
N PRO A 97 0.61 -21.57 25.50
CA PRO A 97 1.40 -20.35 25.36
C PRO A 97 1.29 -19.81 23.94
N ARG A 98 1.30 -18.47 23.79
CA ARG A 98 1.29 -17.83 22.46
C ARG A 98 2.53 -18.22 21.68
N SER A 99 2.33 -18.68 20.46
CA SER A 99 3.42 -18.93 19.51
C SER A 99 3.66 -17.67 18.68
N PRO A 100 4.92 -17.26 18.49
CA PRO A 100 5.21 -16.13 17.63
C PRO A 100 5.01 -16.49 16.12
N TRP A 101 4.71 -17.76 15.81
CA TRP A 101 4.35 -18.25 14.47
C TRP A 101 2.84 -18.26 14.18
N GLU A 102 2.03 -17.84 15.15
CA GLU A 102 0.57 -17.73 15.00
C GLU A 102 0.24 -16.87 13.77
N PRO A 103 -0.53 -17.40 12.80
CA PRO A 103 -0.84 -16.67 11.58
C PRO A 103 -2.00 -15.71 11.82
N GLY A 104 -2.01 -14.95 12.92
CA GLY A 104 -3.10 -14.01 13.23
C GLY A 104 -3.25 -12.91 12.17
N GLU A 105 -2.11 -12.53 11.57
CA GLU A 105 -2.04 -11.54 10.50
C GLU A 105 -1.12 -12.01 9.39
N ILE A 106 -1.48 -11.65 8.17
CA ILE A 106 -0.69 -11.88 6.96
C ILE A 106 -0.45 -10.54 6.29
N PHE A 107 0.79 -10.34 5.88
CA PHE A 107 1.22 -9.18 5.11
C PHE A 107 1.71 -9.65 3.75
N SER A 108 1.34 -8.93 2.70
CA SER A 108 1.90 -9.16 1.38
C SER A 108 2.36 -7.86 0.74
N PHE A 109 3.29 -8.01 -0.18
CA PHE A 109 3.68 -6.97 -1.10
C PHE A 109 3.68 -7.53 -2.52
N HIS A 110 3.16 -6.79 -3.48
CA HIS A 110 3.36 -7.01 -4.91
C HIS A 110 3.92 -5.72 -5.48
N GLY A 111 5.00 -5.82 -6.26
CA GLY A 111 5.55 -4.68 -6.98
C GLY A 111 5.77 -5.05 -8.44
N ALA A 112 5.58 -4.09 -9.33
CA ALA A 112 5.69 -4.29 -10.76
C ALA A 112 6.35 -3.11 -11.47
N TYR A 113 7.06 -3.43 -12.56
CA TYR A 113 7.77 -2.44 -13.37
C TYR A 113 7.61 -2.75 -14.86
N SER A 114 7.16 -1.75 -15.62
CA SER A 114 6.93 -1.82 -17.06
C SER A 114 7.90 -0.94 -17.81
N GLN A 115 8.82 -1.53 -18.57
CA GLN A 115 9.75 -0.81 -19.44
C GLN A 115 9.12 -0.63 -20.81
N ILE A 116 8.58 0.55 -21.08
CA ILE A 116 7.69 0.72 -22.23
C ILE A 116 8.46 0.70 -23.55
N ASP A 117 9.64 1.31 -23.61
CA ASP A 117 10.46 1.28 -24.84
C ASP A 117 11.10 -0.10 -25.08
N ALA A 118 11.34 -0.89 -24.03
CA ALA A 118 11.91 -2.23 -24.13
C ALA A 118 10.86 -3.34 -24.31
N GLY A 119 9.57 -3.02 -24.15
CA GLY A 119 8.49 -4.00 -24.23
C GLY A 119 8.55 -5.08 -23.14
N SER A 120 9.10 -4.78 -21.97
CA SER A 120 9.27 -5.75 -20.88
C SER A 120 8.48 -5.39 -19.62
N PHE A 121 8.05 -6.43 -18.91
CA PHE A 121 7.35 -6.34 -17.63
C PHE A 121 8.00 -7.28 -16.63
N HIS A 122 8.18 -6.80 -15.41
CA HIS A 122 8.71 -7.57 -14.29
C HIS A 122 7.86 -7.33 -13.04
N SER A 123 7.77 -8.34 -12.18
CA SER A 123 7.11 -8.23 -10.87
C SER A 123 7.92 -8.92 -9.78
N THR A 124 7.62 -8.62 -8.53
CA THR A 124 8.19 -9.24 -7.33
C THR A 124 7.14 -9.29 -6.24
N GLU A 125 7.15 -10.35 -5.44
CA GLU A 125 6.13 -10.60 -4.42
C GLU A 125 6.77 -11.02 -3.10
N TYR A 126 6.17 -10.55 -2.00
CA TYR A 126 6.46 -11.03 -0.65
C TYR A 126 5.16 -11.44 0.05
N LEU A 127 5.25 -12.49 0.86
CA LEU A 127 4.18 -12.93 1.75
C LEU A 127 4.81 -13.31 3.10
N ALA A 128 4.33 -12.70 4.17
CA ALA A 128 4.90 -12.87 5.50
C ALA A 128 3.81 -12.88 6.59
N ARG A 129 4.06 -13.65 7.64
CA ARG A 129 3.37 -13.48 8.94
C ARG A 129 4.06 -12.36 9.72
N SER A 130 3.39 -11.76 10.70
CA SER A 130 3.96 -10.71 11.58
C SER A 130 5.12 -11.15 12.50
N PHE A 131 5.80 -12.25 12.18
CA PHE A 131 6.87 -12.82 13.00
C PHE A 131 8.19 -12.06 12.90
N ARG A 132 8.76 -11.69 14.05
CA ARG A 132 10.08 -11.06 14.19
C ARG A 132 10.26 -9.85 13.25
N LYS A 133 11.26 -9.91 12.36
CA LYS A 133 11.64 -8.84 11.44
C LYS A 133 11.15 -9.08 10.01
N ALA A 134 10.30 -10.10 9.81
CA ALA A 134 9.75 -10.41 8.48
C ALA A 134 8.83 -9.28 7.98
N VAL A 135 8.15 -8.62 8.92
CA VAL A 135 7.32 -7.45 8.70
C VAL A 135 7.74 -6.37 9.70
N TRP A 136 7.64 -5.11 9.29
CA TRP A 136 7.62 -3.96 10.19
C TRP A 136 6.36 -3.16 9.92
N LEU A 137 5.67 -2.73 10.98
CA LEU A 137 4.53 -1.84 10.89
C LEU A 137 4.62 -0.82 12.02
N ARG A 138 4.64 0.47 11.67
CA ARG A 138 4.24 1.57 12.55
C ARG A 138 2.91 2.10 12.04
N HIS A 139 1.95 2.27 12.94
CA HIS A 139 0.60 2.71 12.59
C HIS A 139 0.53 4.21 12.31
N ASP A 140 1.27 5.04 13.05
CA ASP A 140 1.17 6.49 12.98
C ASP A 140 2.54 7.18 13.14
N PRO A 141 3.05 7.89 12.12
CA PRO A 141 2.60 7.80 10.72
C PRO A 141 2.95 6.41 10.15
N LEU A 142 2.17 5.96 9.15
CA LEU A 142 2.40 4.66 8.50
C LEU A 142 3.87 4.46 8.10
N ASP A 143 4.40 3.32 8.51
CA ASP A 143 5.70 2.80 8.07
C ASP A 143 5.60 1.30 7.99
N ILE A 144 5.35 0.80 6.79
CA ILE A 144 5.20 -0.63 6.52
C ILE A 144 6.41 -1.14 5.73
N ARG A 145 6.98 -2.26 6.17
CA ARG A 145 8.00 -3.00 5.42
C ARG A 145 7.64 -4.47 5.35
N VAL A 146 7.64 -5.02 4.14
CA VAL A 146 7.44 -6.45 3.88
C VAL A 146 8.57 -6.91 2.97
N GLY A 147 9.42 -7.81 3.46
CA GLY A 147 10.67 -8.12 2.74
C GLY A 147 11.58 -6.88 2.62
N SER A 148 12.06 -6.59 1.40
CA SER A 148 12.82 -5.37 1.13
C SER A 148 11.95 -4.18 0.71
N ALA A 149 10.65 -4.40 0.48
CA ALA A 149 9.73 -3.33 0.09
C ALA A 149 9.30 -2.51 1.30
N ARG A 150 9.22 -1.19 1.15
CA ARG A 150 8.80 -0.26 2.20
C ARG A 150 7.91 0.84 1.64
N LEU A 151 6.86 1.18 2.38
CA LEU A 151 6.09 2.40 2.21
C LEU A 151 6.09 3.17 3.53
N ARG A 152 6.49 4.43 3.49
CA ARG A 152 6.54 5.30 4.67
C ARG A 152 5.95 6.66 4.38
N VAL A 153 5.13 7.14 5.30
CA VAL A 153 4.56 8.48 5.28
C VAL A 153 5.44 9.42 6.09
N HIS A 154 5.73 10.59 5.50
CA HIS A 154 6.40 11.70 6.15
C HIS A 154 5.47 12.92 6.09
N GLN A 155 5.14 13.47 7.26
CA GLN A 155 4.45 14.75 7.32
C GLN A 155 5.42 15.88 6.95
N VAL A 156 4.92 16.91 6.25
CA VAL A 156 5.73 18.07 5.86
C VAL A 156 5.75 19.08 7.01
N PRO A 157 6.91 19.36 7.65
CA PRO A 157 6.98 20.31 8.75
C PRO A 157 6.46 21.69 8.35
N GLY A 158 5.54 22.25 9.13
CA GLY A 158 4.93 23.54 8.87
C GLY A 158 3.88 23.55 7.76
N ASN A 159 3.50 22.38 7.20
CA ASN A 159 2.44 22.25 6.21
C ASN A 159 1.60 20.99 6.48
N PRO A 160 0.61 21.07 7.38
CA PRO A 160 -0.23 19.93 7.77
C PRO A 160 -1.13 19.42 6.64
N ASP A 161 -1.31 20.20 5.58
CA ASP A 161 -2.09 19.83 4.40
C ASP A 161 -1.24 19.16 3.32
N SER A 162 -0.01 18.74 3.63
CA SER A 162 0.90 18.11 2.68
C SER A 162 1.66 16.93 3.28
N PHE A 163 1.93 15.93 2.46
CA PHE A 163 2.64 14.72 2.85
C PHE A 163 3.59 14.25 1.75
N ASP A 164 4.63 13.54 2.17
CA ASP A 164 5.54 12.80 1.30
C ASP A 164 5.39 11.29 1.59
N LEU A 165 5.17 10.48 0.55
CA LEU A 165 5.25 9.03 0.60
C LEU A 165 6.63 8.59 0.08
N GLU A 166 7.40 7.90 0.91
CA GLU A 166 8.60 7.20 0.50
C GLU A 166 8.24 5.76 0.12
N LEU A 167 8.40 5.41 -1.15
CA LEU A 167 8.27 4.05 -1.66
C LEU A 167 9.65 3.51 -2.03
N VAL A 168 10.02 2.39 -1.42
CA VAL A 168 11.20 1.61 -1.82
C VAL A 168 10.72 0.23 -2.25
N GLU A 169 11.05 -0.17 -3.47
CA GLU A 169 10.75 -1.50 -3.97
C GLU A 169 11.85 -2.00 -4.90
N GLN A 170 12.03 -3.32 -4.92
CA GLN A 170 12.93 -3.96 -5.86
C GLN A 170 12.13 -4.95 -6.72
N VAL A 171 12.16 -4.73 -8.02
CA VAL A 171 11.50 -5.57 -9.02
C VAL A 171 12.60 -6.20 -9.88
N LYS A 172 12.85 -7.50 -9.70
CA LYS A 172 13.98 -8.22 -10.31
C LYS A 172 15.32 -7.55 -9.94
N ASP A 173 16.08 -7.06 -10.92
CA ASP A 173 17.34 -6.34 -10.75
C ASP A 173 17.14 -4.84 -10.59
N ARG A 174 15.91 -4.32 -10.72
CA ARG A 174 15.62 -2.89 -10.65
C ARG A 174 15.24 -2.49 -9.23
N LEU A 175 15.98 -1.55 -8.64
CA LEU A 175 15.60 -0.85 -7.41
C LEU A 175 14.90 0.48 -7.77
N LEU A 176 13.76 0.73 -7.15
CA LEU A 176 13.07 2.02 -7.16
C LEU A 176 13.11 2.61 -5.76
N GLU A 177 13.57 3.85 -5.65
CA GLU A 177 13.48 4.65 -4.42
C GLU A 177 12.82 5.98 -4.80
N LEU A 178 11.54 6.08 -4.48
CA LEU A 178 10.64 7.14 -4.92
C LEU A 178 10.10 7.94 -3.74
N THR A 179 9.95 9.24 -3.95
CA THR A 179 9.20 10.15 -3.08
C THR A 179 8.01 10.68 -3.88
N LEU A 180 6.80 10.39 -3.41
CA LEU A 180 5.56 10.92 -3.95
C LEU A 180 5.02 12.02 -3.03
N ARG A 181 4.82 13.22 -3.56
CA ARG A 181 4.31 14.35 -2.79
C ARG A 181 2.86 14.65 -3.16
N GLY A 182 2.02 14.73 -2.13
CA GLY A 182 0.61 15.08 -2.23
C GLY A 182 0.22 16.18 -1.27
N SER A 183 -0.97 16.74 -1.48
CA SER A 183 -1.53 17.79 -0.64
C SER A 183 -3.06 17.80 -0.68
N GLY A 184 -3.67 18.37 0.35
CA GLY A 184 -5.12 18.54 0.47
C GLY A 184 -5.85 17.29 0.96
N PRO A 185 -7.19 17.31 0.97
CA PRO A 185 -7.99 16.17 1.38
C PRO A 185 -7.94 15.03 0.33
N PRO A 186 -8.15 13.77 0.75
CA PRO A 186 -8.29 12.67 -0.19
C PRO A 186 -9.57 12.81 -1.03
N LEU A 187 -9.55 12.27 -2.24
CA LEU A 187 -10.77 11.95 -2.98
C LEU A 187 -11.46 10.78 -2.28
N MET A 188 -12.75 10.95 -1.97
CA MET A 188 -13.58 9.92 -1.35
C MET A 188 -14.37 9.16 -2.41
N GLU A 189 -14.30 7.83 -2.40
CA GLU A 189 -15.10 7.02 -3.31
C GLU A 189 -16.43 6.59 -2.66
N GLY A 190 -17.53 6.74 -3.40
CA GLY A 190 -18.87 6.43 -2.91
C GLY A 190 -19.44 7.46 -1.92
N PRO A 191 -20.73 7.34 -1.55
CA PRO A 191 -21.38 8.27 -0.63
C PRO A 191 -20.69 8.30 0.74
N GLY A 192 -20.17 9.46 1.12
CA GLY A 192 -19.45 9.64 2.39
C GLY A 192 -18.15 8.83 2.50
N GLY A 193 -17.55 8.41 1.37
CA GLY A 193 -16.32 7.60 1.34
C GLY A 193 -16.53 6.10 1.55
N LYS A 194 -17.79 5.66 1.64
CA LYS A 194 -18.18 4.26 1.76
C LYS A 194 -18.49 3.68 0.38
N LEU A 195 -17.57 2.87 -0.13
CA LEU A 195 -17.75 2.12 -1.38
C LEU A 195 -18.42 0.78 -1.07
N VAL A 196 -19.60 0.51 -1.66
CA VAL A 196 -20.25 -0.81 -1.58
C VAL A 196 -19.52 -1.77 -2.52
N THR A 197 -19.03 -2.88 -1.98
CA THR A 197 -18.22 -3.88 -2.70
C THR A 197 -18.98 -5.17 -3.01
N GLY A 198 -20.20 -5.32 -2.48
CA GLY A 198 -20.99 -6.54 -2.66
C GLY A 198 -22.44 -6.36 -2.20
N ARG A 199 -23.13 -7.49 -1.98
CA ARG A 199 -24.57 -7.53 -1.64
C ARG A 199 -24.84 -7.72 -0.15
N GLY A 200 -23.84 -8.17 0.61
CA GLY A 200 -23.93 -8.32 2.06
C GLY A 200 -23.89 -6.97 2.78
N GLU A 201 -24.50 -6.92 3.97
CA GLU A 201 -24.55 -5.71 4.81
C GLU A 201 -23.16 -5.17 5.17
N ASN A 202 -22.16 -6.06 5.24
CA ASN A 202 -20.76 -5.76 5.53
C ASN A 202 -19.86 -5.73 4.29
N ASP A 203 -20.42 -5.81 3.08
CA ASP A 203 -19.65 -5.77 1.84
C ASP A 203 -19.42 -4.31 1.43
N TRP A 204 -18.55 -3.62 2.16
CA TRP A 204 -18.18 -2.25 1.87
C TRP A 204 -16.74 -1.94 2.29
N ALA A 205 -16.22 -0.82 1.80
CA ALA A 205 -14.89 -0.33 2.09
C ALA A 205 -14.90 1.18 2.39
N TRP A 206 -14.07 1.62 3.32
CA TRP A 206 -13.56 2.99 3.28
C TRP A 206 -12.56 3.07 2.13
N TYR A 207 -12.81 3.96 1.17
CA TYR A 207 -12.01 4.01 -0.04
C TYR A 207 -11.64 5.45 -0.39
N LEU A 208 -10.33 5.68 -0.38
CA LEU A 208 -9.73 7.00 -0.51
C LEU A 208 -8.65 7.00 -1.57
N SER A 209 -8.56 8.10 -2.31
CA SER A 209 -7.60 8.25 -3.38
C SER A 209 -6.87 9.59 -3.32
N TYR A 210 -5.57 9.59 -3.59
CA TYR A 210 -4.80 10.83 -3.81
C TYR A 210 -4.30 10.86 -5.26
N PRO A 211 -5.01 11.55 -6.16
CA PRO A 211 -4.59 11.68 -7.55
C PRO A 211 -3.48 12.71 -7.76
N ASP A 212 -2.87 12.67 -8.95
CA ASP A 212 -1.86 13.62 -9.46
C ASP A 212 -0.64 13.91 -8.54
N LEU A 213 -0.31 12.96 -7.65
CA LEU A 213 0.90 12.98 -6.83
C LEU A 213 2.16 13.24 -7.67
N SER A 214 2.96 14.22 -7.27
CA SER A 214 4.23 14.47 -7.94
C SER A 214 5.26 13.43 -7.50
N VAL A 215 5.97 12.82 -8.44
CA VAL A 215 6.94 11.75 -8.16
C VAL A 215 8.37 12.19 -8.50
N SER A 216 9.29 11.94 -7.58
CA SER A 216 10.73 12.11 -7.78
C SER A 216 11.50 10.97 -7.13
N GLY A 217 12.77 10.81 -7.46
CA GLY A 217 13.56 9.72 -6.88
C GLY A 217 14.63 9.23 -7.82
N ARG A 218 14.94 7.94 -7.66
CA ARG A 218 16.00 7.27 -8.41
C ARG A 218 15.59 5.84 -8.73
N GLU A 219 16.15 5.38 -9.83
CA GLU A 219 16.11 3.98 -10.24
C GLU A 219 17.54 3.47 -10.42
N GLY A 220 17.77 2.18 -10.22
CA GLY A 220 19.06 1.56 -10.50
C GLY A 220 18.97 0.05 -10.75
N ARG A 221 19.98 -0.50 -11.42
CA ARG A 221 20.25 -1.95 -11.49
C ARG A 221 21.34 -2.32 -10.48
#